data_AF-A0A8T4PFD6-F1
#
_entry.id   AF-A0A8T4PFD6-F1
#
_cell.length_a   1.000
_cell.length_b   1.000
_cell.length_c   1.000
_cell.angle_alpha   90.00
_cell.angle_beta   90.00
_cell.angle_gamma   90.00
#
_symmetry.space_group_name_H-M   'P 1'
#
loop_
_entity.id
_entity.type
_entity.pdbx_description
1 polymer ?
#
loop_
_entity_poly.entity_id
_entity_poly.type
_entity_poly.pdbx_seq_one_letter_code
_entity_poly.pdbx_strand_id
1 'polypeptide(L)'
;MKRVRVIFSPEAEEVYKYLTKQAPSSKTESMILNAVNKKIELIKLNIHYGNPVAKNLIPKEYRIKYGVTNLFRIELPQFWRMLYTLTNGDTEIEIIAFVLDVIDHKTYDKKFGYKGI
;
A
#
# COMPACT_ATOMS: atom_id res chain seq x y z
N MET A 1 10.72 -4.89 -21.72
CA MET A 1 9.64 -4.96 -20.71
C MET A 1 10.11 -4.19 -19.48
N LYS A 2 9.32 -3.24 -18.95
CA LYS A 2 9.75 -2.42 -17.80
C LYS A 2 9.83 -3.31 -16.55
N ARG A 3 10.93 -3.21 -15.79
CA ARG A 3 11.11 -3.97 -14.54
C ARG A 3 10.28 -3.30 -13.44
N VAL A 4 9.47 -4.06 -12.70
CA VAL A 4 8.68 -3.53 -11.59
C VAL A 4 9.30 -3.99 -10.27
N ARG A 5 9.69 -3.03 -9.42
CA ARG A 5 10.17 -3.27 -8.07
C ARG A 5 9.12 -2.78 -7.07
N VAL A 6 8.86 -3.56 -6.04
CA VAL A 6 7.97 -3.15 -4.94
C VAL A 6 8.84 -2.91 -3.72
N ILE A 7 8.71 -1.73 -3.12
CA ILE A 7 9.44 -1.35 -1.91
C ILE A 7 8.45 -0.79 -0.88
N PHE A 8 8.79 -0.87 0.39
CA PHE A 8 7.94 -0.45 1.50
C PHE A 8 8.48 0.83 2.13
N SER A 9 7.57 1.72 2.55
CA SER A 9 7.89 2.78 3.50
C SER A 9 8.28 2.15 4.86
N PRO A 10 8.95 2.89 5.76
CA PRO A 10 9.19 2.42 7.11
C PRO A 10 7.91 1.96 7.82
N GLU A 11 6.80 2.69 7.68
CA GLU A 11 5.52 2.34 8.30
C GLU A 11 4.93 1.05 7.72
N ALA A 12 4.94 0.90 6.39
CA ALA A 12 4.42 -0.30 5.75
C ALA A 12 5.29 -1.53 6.06
N GLU A 13 6.61 -1.35 6.14
CA GLU A 13 7.59 -2.38 6.52
C GLU A 13 7.36 -2.86 7.96
N GLU A 14 7.12 -1.95 8.90
CA GLU A 14 6.79 -2.28 10.29
C GLU A 14 5.53 -3.15 10.38
N VAL A 15 4.47 -2.77 9.68
CA VAL A 15 3.23 -3.55 9.64
C VAL A 15 3.45 -4.90 8.96
N TYR A 16 4.19 -4.94 7.85
CA TYR A 16 4.49 -6.19 7.17
C TYR A 16 5.26 -7.18 8.06
N LYS A 17 6.24 -6.68 8.82
CA LYS A 17 6.98 -7.47 9.83
C LYS A 17 6.07 -7.96 10.95
N TYR A 18 5.19 -7.11 11.45
CA TYR A 18 4.19 -7.50 12.44
C TYR A 18 3.30 -8.63 11.92
N LEU A 19 2.71 -8.46 10.73
CA LEU A 19 1.85 -9.47 10.10
C LEU A 19 2.61 -10.79 9.90
N THR A 20 3.85 -10.73 9.44
CA THR A 20 4.72 -11.91 9.27
C THR A 20 4.97 -12.63 10.59
N LYS A 21 5.23 -11.89 11.67
CA LYS A 21 5.47 -12.45 13.00
C LYS A 21 4.22 -13.11 13.60
N GLN A 22 3.03 -12.54 13.37
CA GLN A 22 1.77 -13.02 13.95
C GLN A 22 1.05 -14.07 13.09
N ALA A 23 1.33 -14.14 11.79
CA ALA A 23 0.67 -15.07 10.88
C ALA A 23 0.69 -16.56 11.31
N PRO A 24 1.75 -17.09 11.96
CA PRO A 24 1.75 -18.47 12.42
C PRO A 24 0.73 -18.76 13.53
N SER A 25 0.43 -17.77 14.37
CA SER A 25 -0.42 -17.91 15.56
C SER A 25 -1.81 -17.29 15.40
N SER A 26 -2.05 -16.50 14.34
CA SER A 26 -3.34 -15.88 14.09
C SER A 26 -3.81 -15.98 12.65
N LYS A 27 -5.02 -16.54 12.50
CA LYS A 27 -5.70 -16.69 11.21
C LYS A 27 -5.96 -15.35 10.52
N THR A 28 -6.30 -14.32 11.29
CA THR A 28 -6.61 -12.99 10.75
C THR A 28 -5.37 -12.35 10.11
N GLU A 29 -4.27 -12.28 10.84
CA GLU A 29 -3.00 -11.71 10.38
C GLU A 29 -2.42 -12.52 9.23
N SER A 30 -2.55 -13.85 9.26
CA SER A 30 -2.20 -14.73 8.14
C SER A 30 -3.00 -14.42 6.88
N MET A 31 -4.33 -14.22 6.99
CA MET A 31 -5.17 -13.84 5.86
C MET A 31 -4.76 -12.48 5.27
N ILE A 32 -4.47 -11.49 6.11
CA ILE A 32 -4.05 -10.15 5.66
C ILE A 32 -2.68 -10.23 4.99
N LEU A 33 -1.70 -10.92 5.58
CA LEU A 33 -0.36 -11.11 5.01
C LEU A 33 -0.41 -11.78 3.64
N ASN A 34 -1.16 -12.88 3.54
CA ASN A 34 -1.34 -13.59 2.27
C ASN A 34 -2.00 -12.70 1.21
N ALA A 35 -2.96 -11.86 1.61
CA ALA A 35 -3.55 -10.89 0.72
C ALA A 35 -2.52 -9.85 0.25
N VAL A 36 -1.74 -9.25 1.16
CA VAL A 36 -0.66 -8.29 0.82
C VAL A 36 0.29 -8.90 -0.21
N ASN A 37 0.82 -10.10 0.06
CA ASN A 37 1.73 -10.80 -0.86
C ASN A 37 1.10 -11.04 -2.23
N LYS A 38 -0.16 -11.51 -2.26
CA LYS A 38 -0.90 -11.69 -3.52
C LYS A 38 -1.09 -10.37 -4.27
N LYS A 39 -1.42 -9.28 -3.58
CA LYS A 39 -1.61 -7.96 -4.19
C LYS A 39 -0.30 -7.40 -4.76
N ILE A 40 0.82 -7.65 -4.09
CA ILE A 40 2.16 -7.28 -4.59
C ILE A 40 2.46 -7.95 -5.93
N GLU A 41 2.17 -9.25 -6.06
CA GLU A 41 2.34 -9.95 -7.34
C GLU A 41 1.41 -9.39 -8.43
N LEU A 42 0.18 -9.01 -8.08
CA LEU A 42 -0.73 -8.36 -9.04
C LEU A 42 -0.23 -6.99 -9.50
N ILE A 43 0.40 -6.20 -8.61
CA ILE A 43 1.02 -4.92 -8.98
C ILE A 43 2.20 -5.13 -9.94
N LYS A 44 3.00 -6.18 -9.74
CA LYS A 44 4.11 -6.51 -10.66
C LYS A 44 3.62 -6.86 -12.06
N LEU A 45 2.45 -7.48 -12.17
CA LEU A 45 1.80 -7.81 -13.45
C LEU A 45 1.08 -6.60 -14.08
N ASN A 46 0.48 -5.75 -13.25
CA ASN A 46 -0.21 -4.53 -13.66
C ASN A 46 0.05 -3.41 -12.63
N ILE A 47 0.93 -2.49 -12.98
CA ILE A 47 1.35 -1.39 -12.10
C ILE A 47 0.19 -0.47 -11.68
N HIS A 48 -0.92 -0.43 -12.44
CA HIS A 48 -2.11 0.35 -12.15
C HIS A 48 -3.18 -0.45 -11.40
N TYR A 49 -2.84 -1.61 -10.83
CA TYR A 49 -3.77 -2.45 -10.10
C TYR A 49 -4.31 -1.77 -8.83
N GLY A 50 -5.63 -1.74 -8.69
CA GLY A 50 -6.32 -1.12 -7.56
C GLY A 50 -7.15 0.08 -7.99
N ASN A 51 -7.62 0.85 -7.01
CA ASN A 51 -8.45 2.02 -7.25
C ASN A 51 -7.60 3.29 -7.15
N PRO A 52 -7.48 4.09 -8.22
CA PRO A 52 -6.80 5.37 -8.13
C PRO A 52 -7.55 6.32 -7.20
N VAL A 53 -6.81 7.04 -6.36
CA VAL A 53 -7.34 8.07 -5.48
C VAL A 53 -7.22 9.43 -6.18
N ALA A 54 -8.32 10.19 -6.20
CA ALA A 54 -8.33 11.53 -6.77
C ALA A 54 -7.26 12.41 -6.11
N LYS A 55 -6.52 13.21 -6.90
CA LYS A 55 -5.34 13.95 -6.42
C LYS A 55 -5.67 14.81 -5.20
N ASN A 56 -6.81 15.50 -5.20
CA ASN A 56 -7.27 16.35 -4.09
C ASN A 56 -7.51 15.58 -2.79
N LEU A 57 -7.80 14.27 -2.85
CA LEU A 57 -8.03 13.41 -1.69
C LEU A 57 -6.75 12.77 -1.12
N ILE A 58 -5.61 12.89 -1.82
CA ILE A 58 -4.33 12.35 -1.32
C ILE A 58 -3.96 13.05 0.00
N PRO A 59 -3.78 12.31 1.12
CA PRO A 59 -3.39 12.88 2.41
C PRO A 59 -2.14 13.77 2.30
N LYS A 60 -2.17 14.93 2.98
CA LYS A 60 -1.08 15.92 2.91
C LYS A 60 0.26 15.35 3.38
N GLU A 61 0.24 14.49 4.40
CA GLU A 61 1.43 13.85 4.94
C GLU A 61 2.19 13.02 3.89
N TYR A 62 1.52 12.32 2.97
CA TYR A 62 2.19 11.57 1.91
C TYR A 62 2.86 12.49 0.90
N ARG A 63 2.23 13.64 0.60
CA ARG A 63 2.83 14.64 -0.28
C ARG A 63 4.08 15.26 0.35
N ILE A 64 4.00 15.60 1.64
CA ILE A 64 5.08 16.25 2.38
C ILE A 64 6.24 15.28 2.63
N LYS A 65 5.95 14.06 3.10
CA LYS A 65 6.98 13.10 3.51
C LYS A 65 7.61 12.38 2.32
N TYR A 66 6.83 12.10 1.29
CA TYR A 66 7.22 11.19 0.20
C TYR A 66 7.07 11.80 -1.21
N GLY A 67 6.68 13.07 -1.34
CA GLY A 67 6.53 13.72 -2.65
C GLY A 67 5.44 13.11 -3.54
N VAL A 68 4.44 12.44 -2.93
CA VAL A 68 3.44 11.64 -3.64
C VAL A 68 2.53 12.51 -4.53
N THR A 69 2.44 12.15 -5.82
CA THR A 69 1.60 12.84 -6.83
C THR A 69 0.48 11.98 -7.41
N ASN A 70 0.54 10.67 -7.16
CA ASN A 70 -0.44 9.65 -7.54
C ASN A 70 -0.60 8.67 -6.38
N LEU A 71 -1.78 8.10 -6.19
CA LEU A 71 -2.03 7.18 -5.08
C LEU A 71 -3.05 6.13 -5.52
N PHE A 72 -2.78 4.89 -5.18
CA PHE A 72 -3.66 3.76 -5.42
C PHE A 72 -4.06 3.14 -4.09
N ARG A 73 -5.33 2.74 -3.99
CA ARG A 73 -5.90 2.00 -2.88
C ARG A 73 -6.24 0.59 -3.30
N ILE A 74 -5.83 -0.39 -2.50
CA ILE A 74 -6.22 -1.78 -2.67
C ILE A 74 -6.90 -2.26 -1.39
N GLU A 75 -8.10 -2.81 -1.52
CA GLU A 75 -8.80 -3.47 -0.42
C GLU A 75 -8.12 -4.80 -0.07
N LEU A 76 -7.99 -5.03 1.24
CA LEU A 76 -7.51 -6.27 1.85
C LEU A 76 -8.62 -6.85 2.76
N PRO A 77 -8.50 -8.11 3.20
CA PRO A 77 -9.41 -8.71 4.16
C PRO A 77 -9.55 -7.88 5.44
N GLN A 78 -10.65 -8.10 6.17
CA GLN A 78 -10.93 -7.42 7.45
C GLN A 78 -10.97 -5.89 7.35
N PHE A 79 -11.36 -5.36 6.19
CA PHE A 79 -11.42 -3.93 5.91
C PHE A 79 -10.08 -3.21 6.02
N TRP A 80 -8.97 -3.94 5.86
CA TRP A 80 -7.65 -3.37 5.72
C TRP A 80 -7.44 -2.82 4.31
N ARG A 81 -6.52 -1.88 4.17
CA ARG A 81 -6.17 -1.26 2.90
C ARG A 81 -4.66 -1.17 2.75
N MET A 82 -4.20 -1.46 1.54
CA MET A 82 -2.84 -1.19 1.11
C MET A 82 -2.84 0.05 0.21
N LEU A 83 -1.94 0.99 0.49
CA LEU A 83 -1.79 2.23 -0.23
C LEU A 83 -0.41 2.27 -0.88
N TYR A 84 -0.36 2.55 -2.18
CA TYR A 84 0.92 2.65 -2.88
C TYR A 84 0.92 3.77 -3.93
N THR A 85 2.11 4.26 -4.26
CA THR A 85 2.35 5.22 -5.35
C THR A 85 3.28 4.59 -6.38
N LEU A 86 3.20 5.05 -7.62
CA LEU A 86 4.18 4.74 -8.65
C LEU A 86 5.18 5.88 -8.77
N THR A 87 6.46 5.52 -8.92
CA THR A 87 7.54 6.43 -9.29
C THR A 87 8.51 5.73 -10.24
N ASN A 88 9.29 6.49 -10.99
CA ASN A 88 10.41 5.95 -11.75
C ASN A 88 11.52 5.50 -10.79
N GLY A 89 12.20 4.41 -11.13
CA GLY A 89 13.36 3.93 -10.40
C GLY A 89 14.65 4.65 -10.80
N ASP A 90 15.78 4.01 -10.52
CA ASP A 90 17.11 4.56 -10.80
C ASP A 90 17.38 4.66 -12.32
N THR A 91 16.59 3.94 -13.12
CA THR A 91 16.63 3.96 -14.58
C THR A 91 15.22 4.23 -15.14
N GLU A 92 15.13 4.83 -16.33
CA GLU A 92 13.85 5.16 -16.97
C GLU A 92 12.98 3.94 -17.34
N ILE A 93 13.58 2.74 -17.31
CA ILE A 93 12.93 1.47 -17.61
C ILE A 93 12.45 0.72 -16.35
N GLU A 94 12.74 1.23 -15.16
CA GLU A 94 12.31 0.67 -13.88
C GLU A 94 11.14 1.47 -13.30
N ILE A 95 10.12 0.76 -12.86
CA ILE A 95 8.99 1.32 -12.12
C ILE A 95 9.06 0.82 -10.68
N ILE A 96 9.00 1.75 -9.74
CA ILE A 96 8.88 1.45 -8.32
C ILE A 96 7.42 1.63 -7.93
N ALA A 97 6.80 0.54 -7.47
CA ALA A 97 5.58 0.60 -6.68
C ALA A 97 5.96 0.73 -5.20
N PHE A 98 5.83 1.94 -4.68
CA PHE A 98 6.20 2.26 -3.32
C PHE A 98 4.96 2.13 -2.41
N VAL A 99 4.93 1.07 -1.60
CA VAL A 99 3.88 0.81 -0.62
C VAL A 99 4.07 1.76 0.56
N LEU A 100 3.16 2.71 0.70
CA LEU A 100 3.19 3.76 1.72
C LEU A 100 2.63 3.29 3.05
N ASP A 101 1.59 2.46 3.01
CA ASP A 101 0.90 1.99 4.21
C ASP A 101 0.14 0.68 3.95
N VAL A 102 0.03 -0.13 5.01
CA VAL A 102 -0.89 -1.26 5.13
C VAL A 102 -1.63 -1.06 6.45
N ILE A 103 -2.90 -0.67 6.39
CA ILE A 103 -3.61 -0.13 7.57
C ILE A 103 -5.03 -0.63 7.68
N ASP A 104 -5.57 -0.67 8.89
CA ASP A 104 -6.97 -1.01 9.17
C ASP A 104 -7.93 0.12 8.75
N HIS A 105 -9.24 -0.17 8.83
CA HIS A 105 -10.27 0.79 8.45
C HIS A 105 -10.24 2.06 9.31
N LYS A 106 -10.01 1.96 10.62
CA LYS A 106 -10.01 3.10 11.54
C LYS A 106 -8.89 4.08 11.23
N THR A 107 -7.69 3.54 11.02
CA THR A 107 -6.50 4.32 10.68
C THR A 107 -6.66 4.94 9.30
N TYR A 108 -7.21 4.19 8.34
CA TYR A 108 -7.54 4.69 7.02
C TYR A 108 -8.51 5.87 7.08
N ASP A 109 -9.63 5.74 7.78
CA ASP A 109 -10.65 6.78 7.86
C ASP A 109 -10.09 8.06 8.48
N LYS A 110 -9.33 7.93 9.59
CA LYS A 110 -8.64 9.05 10.21
C LYS A 110 -7.68 9.74 9.25
N LYS A 111 -6.89 8.97 8.49
CA LYS A 111 -5.89 9.49 7.56
C LYS A 111 -6.52 10.23 6.37
N PHE A 112 -7.68 9.77 5.91
CA PHE A 112 -8.43 10.39 4.82
C PHE A 112 -9.45 11.44 5.30
N GLY A 113 -9.54 11.68 6.61
CA GLY A 113 -10.48 12.66 7.19
C GLY A 113 -11.95 12.25 7.11
N TYR A 114 -12.23 10.95 6.93
CA TYR A 114 -13.58 10.43 6.99
C TYR A 114 -14.04 10.39 8.45
N LYS A 115 -15.19 11.01 8.73
CA LYS A 115 -15.85 10.89 10.04
C LYS A 115 -16.59 9.56 10.05
N GLY A 116 -16.40 8.77 11.11
CA GLY A 116 -16.76 7.35 11.20
C GLY A 116 -18.04 6.97 10.46
N ILE A 117 -17.88 6.01 9.54
CA ILE A 117 -18.96 5.26 8.91
C ILE A 117 -19.21 4.01 9.75
#